data_AF-A0A078FP83-F1
#
_entry.id   AF-A0A078FP83-F1
#
_cell.length_a   1.000
_cell.length_b   1.000
_cell.length_c   1.000
_cell.angle_alpha   90.00
_cell.angle_beta   90.00
_cell.angle_gamma   90.00
#
_symmetry.space_group_name_H-M   'P 1'
#
loop_
_entity.id
_entity.type
_entity.pdbx_description
1 polymer ?
#
loop_
_entity_poly.entity_id
_entity_poly.type
_entity_poly.pdbx_seq_one_letter_code
_entity_poly.pdbx_strand_id
1 'polypeptide(L)'
;MKINIYASCGLWKPSMNNGWGFLVDEEKGGRLLTLDTSSSFENLKAMVCEDFGIDVNMVNIELSYLPSDLINSIYSPPVIITSDRQVRNFLTYVKNKTSMQLCVSTQASNIAEEGTESPNSEEAPMESTIQVIWSLTMQLIWIQKKMLRYLTVKMTKSVTKRRSMKMIG
;
A
#
# COMPACT_ATOMS: atom_id res chain seq x y z
N MET A 1 3.56 24.50 26.12
CA MET A 1 4.86 24.26 25.46
C MET A 1 4.54 23.77 24.07
N LYS A 2 5.16 24.35 23.04
CA LYS A 2 4.89 24.00 21.65
C LYS A 2 5.91 22.97 21.14
N ILE A 3 5.44 22.04 20.31
CA ILE A 3 6.22 21.00 19.68
C ILE A 3 5.92 21.05 18.17
N ASN A 4 6.97 21.07 17.37
CA ASN A 4 6.86 21.01 15.92
C ASN A 4 6.92 19.56 15.46
N ILE A 5 6.01 19.15 14.59
CA ILE A 5 5.87 17.78 14.13
C ILE A 5 5.79 17.79 12.61
N TYR A 6 6.68 17.02 11.98
CA TYR A 6 6.59 16.78 10.55
C TYR A 6 5.50 15.75 10.27
N ALA A 7 4.57 16.08 9.39
CA ALA A 7 3.48 15.22 8.97
C ALA A 7 3.55 14.98 7.46
N SER A 8 3.11 13.81 7.02
CA SER A 8 2.98 13.47 5.61
C SER A 8 1.71 12.67 5.36
N CYS A 9 1.07 12.91 4.22
CA CYS A 9 -0.02 12.08 3.76
C CYS A 9 0.51 10.84 3.02
N GLY A 10 -0.18 9.71 3.13
CA GLY A 10 0.25 8.47 2.49
C GLY A 10 -0.47 7.24 3.02
N LEU A 11 0.09 6.06 2.76
CA LEU A 11 -0.45 4.78 3.22
C LEU A 11 0.66 3.87 3.74
N TRP A 12 0.39 3.19 4.85
CA TRP A 12 1.24 2.12 5.33
C TRP A 12 1.19 0.92 4.39
N LYS A 13 2.36 0.43 4.00
CA LYS A 13 2.51 -0.81 3.24
C LYS A 13 3.47 -1.75 3.97
N PRO A 14 3.10 -3.04 4.11
CA PRO A 14 4.07 -4.03 4.53
C PRO A 14 5.12 -4.19 3.42
N SER A 15 6.37 -4.16 3.83
CA SER A 15 7.54 -4.47 3.02
C SER A 15 8.04 -5.85 3.42
N MET A 16 8.27 -6.71 2.42
CA MET A 16 8.68 -8.11 2.62
C MET A 16 9.93 -8.24 3.50
N ASN A 17 10.84 -7.27 3.43
CA ASN A 17 12.14 -7.34 4.12
C ASN A 17 12.40 -6.19 5.10
N ASN A 18 11.63 -5.10 5.03
CA ASN A 18 11.90 -3.89 5.82
C ASN A 18 10.77 -3.58 6.81
N GLY A 19 9.83 -4.51 7.03
CA GLY A 19 8.76 -4.28 7.98
C GLY A 19 7.69 -3.34 7.43
N TRP A 20 7.38 -2.25 8.12
CA TRP A 20 6.39 -1.26 7.66
C TRP A 20 7.05 -0.07 6.98
N GLY A 21 6.65 0.22 5.75
CA GLY A 21 7.01 1.43 5.02
C GLY A 21 5.81 2.36 4.86
N PHE A 22 6.02 3.65 5.04
CA PHE A 22 4.99 4.65 4.74
C PHE A 22 5.19 5.17 3.32
N LEU A 23 4.28 4.84 2.41
CA LEU A 23 4.31 5.32 1.04
C LEU A 23 3.66 6.70 0.99
N VAL A 24 4.49 7.73 0.84
CA VAL A 24 4.06 9.14 0.85
C VAL A 24 3.31 9.47 -0.44
N ASP A 25 2.22 10.22 -0.30
CA ASP A 25 1.53 10.90 -1.38
C ASP A 25 2.33 12.15 -1.77
N GLU A 26 3.05 12.04 -2.89
CA GLU A 26 3.95 13.10 -3.37
C GLU A 26 3.20 14.37 -3.78
N GLU A 27 1.94 14.26 -4.21
CA GLU A 27 1.13 15.42 -4.60
C GLU A 27 0.75 16.26 -3.39
N LYS A 28 0.45 15.59 -2.26
CA LYS A 28 0.12 16.27 -1.00
C LYS A 28 1.37 16.78 -0.27
N GLY A 29 2.50 16.07 -0.41
CA GLY A 29 3.77 16.43 0.22
C GLY A 29 3.75 16.38 1.75
N GLY A 30 4.70 17.07 2.37
CA GLY A 30 4.83 17.18 3.83
C GLY A 30 4.22 18.47 4.39
N ARG A 31 3.84 18.45 5.68
CA ARG A 31 3.39 19.62 6.45
C ARG A 31 4.13 19.68 7.78
N LEU A 32 4.32 20.89 8.31
CA LEU A 32 4.93 21.09 9.61
C LEU A 32 3.88 21.65 10.58
N LEU A 33 3.42 20.80 11.49
CA LEU A 33 2.39 21.13 12.46
C LEU A 33 3.02 21.67 13.74
N THR A 34 2.44 22.73 14.31
CA THR A 34 2.82 23.26 15.62
C THR A 34 1.75 22.93 16.65
N LEU A 35 2.03 22.02 17.56
CA LEU A 35 1.09 21.51 18.56
C LEU A 35 1.45 21.97 19.97
N ASP A 36 0.43 22.26 20.77
CA ASP A 36 0.62 22.40 22.21
C ASP A 36 0.59 21.03 22.89
N THR A 37 1.37 20.87 23.96
CA THR A 37 1.41 19.61 24.75
C THR A 37 0.06 19.18 25.32
N SER A 38 -0.90 20.10 25.42
CA SER A 38 -2.27 19.86 25.87
C SER A 38 -3.29 19.73 24.74
N SER A 39 -2.86 19.65 23.48
CA SER A 39 -3.77 19.51 22.33
C SER A 39 -4.58 18.22 22.43
N SER A 40 -5.88 18.32 22.11
CA SER A 40 -6.78 17.17 21.99
C SER A 40 -6.60 16.46 20.66
N PHE A 41 -7.15 15.25 20.57
CA PHE A 41 -7.19 14.46 19.35
C PHE A 41 -8.01 15.13 18.25
N GLU A 42 -9.15 15.73 18.59
CA GLU A 42 -9.95 16.48 17.61
C GLU A 42 -9.20 17.71 17.08
N ASN A 43 -8.46 18.43 17.95
CA ASN A 43 -7.67 19.57 17.50
C ASN A 43 -6.52 19.15 16.58
N LEU A 44 -5.85 18.02 16.90
CA LEU A 44 -4.81 17.47 16.02
C LEU A 44 -5.38 17.07 14.66
N LYS A 45 -6.53 16.41 14.63
CA LYS A 45 -7.23 16.05 13.39
C LYS A 45 -7.61 17.29 12.58
N ALA A 46 -8.20 18.30 13.22
CA ALA A 46 -8.60 19.54 12.56
C ALA A 46 -7.42 20.24 11.88
N MET A 47 -6.28 20.40 12.58
CA MET A 47 -5.09 21.02 12.01
C MET A 47 -4.50 20.21 10.86
N VAL A 48 -4.50 18.86 10.96
CA VAL A 48 -4.07 18.01 9.85
C VAL A 48 -4.99 18.22 8.64
N CYS A 49 -6.32 18.21 8.83
CA CYS A 49 -7.25 18.43 7.74
C CYS A 49 -7.07 19.81 7.09
N GLU A 50 -6.92 20.86 7.89
CA GLU A 50 -6.70 22.23 7.41
C GLU A 50 -5.41 22.35 6.58
N ASP A 51 -4.28 21.89 7.12
CA ASP A 51 -2.98 22.02 6.46
C ASP A 51 -2.88 21.19 5.17
N PHE A 52 -3.54 20.02 5.13
CA PHE A 52 -3.56 19.16 3.95
C PHE A 52 -4.73 19.47 2.99
N GLY A 53 -5.64 20.38 3.34
CA GLY A 53 -6.83 20.68 2.54
C GLY A 53 -7.79 19.50 2.40
N ILE A 54 -7.90 18.67 3.44
CA ILE A 54 -8.77 17.49 3.46
C ILE A 54 -10.16 17.90 3.93
N ASP A 55 -11.18 17.61 3.13
CA ASP A 55 -12.58 17.76 3.54
C ASP A 55 -12.96 16.62 4.50
N VAL A 56 -13.16 16.98 5.76
CA VAL A 56 -13.52 16.08 6.86
C VAL A 56 -14.86 15.37 6.63
N ASN A 57 -15.72 15.91 5.76
CA ASN A 57 -17.00 15.29 5.42
C ASN A 57 -16.82 14.17 4.39
N MET A 58 -15.89 14.33 3.44
CA MET A 58 -15.70 13.38 2.35
C MET A 58 -14.76 12.22 2.70
N VAL A 59 -13.85 12.46 3.65
CA VAL A 59 -12.75 11.54 3.94
C VAL A 59 -12.55 11.39 5.44
N ASN A 60 -12.48 10.14 5.90
CA ASN A 60 -12.02 9.83 7.24
C ASN A 60 -10.49 9.84 7.28
N ILE A 61 -9.93 10.51 8.29
CA ILE A 61 -8.48 10.57 8.49
C ILE A 61 -8.04 9.65 9.62
N GLU A 62 -6.97 8.91 9.37
CA GLU A 62 -6.29 8.10 10.37
C GLU A 62 -4.89 8.67 10.63
N LEU A 63 -4.59 8.91 11.89
CA LEU A 63 -3.31 9.43 12.35
C LEU A 63 -2.50 8.32 12.98
N SER A 64 -1.25 8.18 12.58
CA SER A 64 -0.40 7.08 13.02
C SER A 64 1.08 7.46 13.03
N TYR A 65 1.90 6.65 13.69
CA TYR A 65 3.35 6.79 13.70
C TYR A 65 4.01 5.44 13.93
N LEU A 66 5.25 5.28 13.48
CA LEU A 66 6.04 4.08 13.73
C LEU A 66 7.13 4.38 14.76
N PRO A 67 7.02 3.87 16.01
CA PRO A 67 8.01 4.13 17.04
C PRO A 67 9.20 3.19 16.92
N SER A 68 10.01 3.33 15.86
CA SER A 68 11.12 2.43 15.53
C SER A 68 12.08 2.15 16.68
N ASP A 69 12.31 3.13 17.57
CA ASP A 69 13.22 2.97 18.72
C ASP A 69 12.60 2.26 19.93
N LEU A 70 11.28 1.98 19.93
CA LEU A 70 10.59 1.24 20.99
C LEU A 70 10.28 -0.21 20.58
N ILE A 71 10.38 -0.53 19.30
CA ILE A 71 10.03 -1.85 18.76
C ILE A 71 11.31 -2.64 18.48
N ASN A 72 11.35 -3.88 18.95
CA ASN A 72 12.48 -4.80 18.68
C ASN A 72 12.28 -5.62 17.40
N SER A 73 11.14 -5.45 16.72
CA SER A 73 10.79 -6.18 15.50
C SER A 73 10.41 -5.21 14.41
N ILE A 74 11.02 -5.37 13.23
CA ILE A 74 10.68 -4.61 12.03
C ILE A 74 9.23 -4.84 11.59
N TYR A 75 8.64 -5.98 11.95
CA TYR A 75 7.26 -6.32 11.57
C TYR A 75 6.19 -5.74 12.51
N SER A 76 6.60 -5.05 13.59
CA SER A 76 5.65 -4.43 14.52
C SER A 76 4.81 -3.37 13.82
N PRO A 77 3.48 -3.42 13.95
CA PRO A 77 2.58 -2.50 13.26
C PRO A 77 2.76 -1.05 13.74
N PRO A 78 2.41 -0.07 12.90
CA PRO A 78 2.36 1.33 13.30
C PRO A 78 1.35 1.53 14.43
N VAL A 79 1.60 2.53 15.27
CA VAL A 79 0.69 2.92 16.35
C VAL A 79 -0.34 3.90 15.80
N ILE A 80 -1.61 3.53 15.90
CA ILE A 80 -2.74 4.37 15.49
C ILE A 80 -3.19 5.25 16.66
N ILE A 81 -3.20 6.56 16.45
CA ILE A 81 -3.65 7.55 17.43
C ILE A 81 -5.17 7.67 17.34
N THR A 82 -5.86 7.28 18.41
CA THR A 82 -7.35 7.24 18.45
C THR A 82 -7.97 8.03 19.60
N SER A 83 -7.17 8.64 20.48
CA SER A 83 -7.67 9.36 21.65
C SER A 83 -6.70 10.41 22.15
N ASP A 84 -7.19 11.34 22.97
CA ASP A 84 -6.38 12.37 23.64
C ASP A 84 -5.23 11.80 24.46
N ARG A 85 -5.44 10.62 25.09
CA ARG A 85 -4.38 9.93 25.83
C ARG A 85 -3.25 9.50 24.89
N GLN A 86 -3.59 8.99 23.72
CA GLN A 86 -2.60 8.60 22.71
C GLN A 86 -1.87 9.80 22.11
N VAL A 87 -2.57 10.93 21.89
CA VAL A 87 -1.93 12.19 21.48
C VAL A 87 -0.89 12.62 22.50
N ARG A 88 -1.23 12.62 23.79
CA ARG A 88 -0.28 12.97 24.86
C ARG A 88 0.93 12.02 24.90
N ASN A 89 0.71 10.72 24.70
CA ASN A 89 1.80 9.75 24.60
C ASN A 89 2.71 10.03 23.40
N PHE A 90 2.12 10.31 22.23
CA PHE A 90 2.85 10.68 21.02
C PHE A 90 3.65 11.97 21.22
N LEU A 91 3.03 13.04 21.73
CA LEU A 91 3.70 14.33 22.00
C LEU A 91 4.87 14.17 22.98
N THR A 92 4.69 13.37 24.04
CA THR A 92 5.76 13.07 25.00
C THR A 92 6.89 12.26 24.34
N TYR A 93 6.53 11.32 23.48
CA TYR A 93 7.48 10.49 22.75
C TYR A 93 8.33 11.31 21.77
N VAL A 94 7.73 12.20 20.98
CA VAL A 94 8.44 13.01 19.98
C VAL A 94 9.28 14.13 20.58
N LYS A 95 8.92 14.63 21.76
CA LYS A 95 9.60 15.76 22.43
C LYS A 95 11.11 15.55 22.57
N ASN A 96 11.55 14.31 22.75
CA ASN A 96 12.95 13.96 22.97
C ASN A 96 13.60 13.27 21.75
N LYS A 97 12.94 13.32 20.57
CA LYS A 97 13.42 12.66 19.35
C LYS A 97 13.94 13.67 18.34
N THR A 98 15.02 13.30 17.67
CA THR A 98 15.63 14.08 16.59
C THR A 98 14.80 14.05 15.32
N SER A 99 14.06 12.97 15.09
CA SER A 99 13.14 12.83 13.96
C SER A 99 11.99 11.90 14.34
N MET A 100 10.76 12.38 14.14
CA MET A 100 9.57 11.55 14.13
C MET A 100 8.55 12.15 13.18
N GLN A 101 7.94 11.27 12.38
CA GLN A 101 6.97 11.63 11.36
C GLN A 101 5.57 11.19 11.79
N LEU A 102 4.64 12.13 11.75
CA LEU A 102 3.22 11.82 11.82
C LEU A 102 2.74 11.36 10.44
N CYS A 103 2.18 10.17 10.38
CA CYS A 103 1.68 9.55 9.17
C CYS A 103 0.17 9.73 9.10
N VAL A 104 -0.29 10.39 8.04
CA VAL A 104 -1.70 10.70 7.82
C VAL A 104 -2.22 9.83 6.68
N SER A 105 -3.18 8.97 6.98
CA SER A 105 -3.84 8.14 5.98
C SER A 105 -5.26 8.63 5.77
N THR A 106 -5.67 8.79 4.52
CA THR A 106 -7.03 9.17 4.14
C THR A 106 -7.80 7.95 3.65
N GLN A 107 -9.00 7.73 4.18
CA GLN A 107 -9.94 6.69 3.73
C GLN A 107 -11.24 7.37 3.28
N ALA A 108 -11.81 6.95 2.15
CA ALA A 108 -13.07 7.51 1.68
C ALA A 108 -14.18 7.28 2.72
N SER A 109 -14.93 8.33 3.04
CA SER A 109 -16.13 8.20 3.88
C SER A 109 -17.17 7.40 3.10
N ASN A 110 -17.58 6.23 3.59
CA ASN A 110 -18.76 5.55 3.07
C ASN A 110 -20.01 6.30 3.53
N ILE A 111 -20.25 7.52 3.02
CA ILE A 111 -21.55 8.17 3.16
C ILE A 111 -22.46 7.44 2.17
N ALA A 112 -23.19 6.46 2.68
CA ALA A 112 -24.30 5.86 1.97
C ALA A 112 -25.40 6.92 1.85
N GLU A 113 -25.43 7.64 0.72
CA GLU A 113 -26.67 8.24 0.26
C GLU A 113 -27.60 7.09 -0.19
N GLU A 114 -28.53 6.72 0.68
CA GLU A 114 -29.71 5.95 0.27
C GLU A 114 -30.59 6.89 -0.57
N GLY A 115 -30.39 6.84 -1.89
CA GLY A 115 -31.12 7.69 -2.83
C GLY A 115 -30.67 7.56 -4.27
N THR A 116 -30.72 6.35 -4.84
CA THR A 116 -30.71 6.02 -6.28
C THR A 116 -29.55 6.56 -7.16
N GLU A 117 -28.92 5.62 -7.86
CA GLU A 117 -27.79 5.75 -8.81
C GLU A 117 -26.39 5.88 -8.21
N SER A 118 -25.71 4.72 -8.22
CA SER A 118 -24.29 4.53 -8.01
C SER A 118 -23.44 5.55 -8.77
N PRO A 119 -22.55 6.29 -8.10
CA PRO A 119 -21.48 7.01 -8.77
C PRO A 119 -20.45 6.00 -9.28
N ASN A 120 -20.30 5.93 -10.60
CA ASN A 120 -19.17 5.28 -11.25
C ASN A 120 -17.87 5.70 -10.57
N SER A 121 -17.25 4.77 -9.85
CA SER A 121 -15.80 4.75 -9.74
C SER A 121 -15.26 4.73 -11.18
N GLU A 122 -14.35 5.64 -11.48
CA GLU A 122 -13.46 5.54 -12.64
C GLU A 122 -12.62 4.27 -12.50
N GLU A 123 -13.24 3.13 -12.77
CA GLU A 123 -12.53 1.92 -13.12
C GLU A 123 -11.97 2.17 -14.51
N ALA A 124 -10.65 2.43 -14.59
CA ALA A 124 -9.91 2.29 -15.84
C ALA A 124 -10.41 1.02 -16.54
N PRO A 125 -10.76 1.06 -17.84
CA PRO A 125 -11.71 0.12 -18.43
C PRO A 125 -11.28 -1.30 -18.10
N MET A 126 -11.99 -1.93 -17.15
CA MET A 126 -11.62 -3.25 -16.62
C MET A 126 -11.61 -4.28 -17.74
N GLU A 127 -12.36 -4.04 -18.82
CA GLU A 127 -12.28 -4.79 -20.06
C GLU A 127 -10.89 -4.77 -20.68
N SER A 128 -10.18 -3.64 -20.70
CA SER A 128 -8.83 -3.54 -21.27
C SER A 128 -7.82 -4.35 -20.46
N THR A 129 -7.85 -4.26 -19.13
CA THR A 129 -6.94 -5.00 -18.24
C THR A 129 -7.24 -6.50 -18.28
N ILE A 130 -8.52 -6.89 -18.28
CA ILE A 130 -8.93 -8.30 -18.42
C ILE A 130 -8.57 -8.85 -19.80
N GLN A 131 -8.73 -8.07 -20.88
CA GLN A 131 -8.31 -8.46 -22.23
C GLN A 131 -6.79 -8.65 -22.34
N VAL A 132 -6.00 -7.77 -21.73
CA VAL A 132 -4.53 -7.90 -21.69
C VAL A 132 -4.13 -9.17 -20.93
N ILE A 133 -4.75 -9.43 -19.78
CA ILE A 133 -4.49 -10.66 -18.98
C ILE A 133 -4.90 -11.93 -19.76
N TRP A 134 -6.07 -11.92 -20.41
CA TRP A 134 -6.51 -13.03 -21.27
C TRP A 134 -5.57 -13.25 -22.46
N SER A 135 -5.07 -12.17 -23.07
CA SER A 135 -4.10 -12.26 -24.17
C SER A 135 -2.78 -12.89 -23.71
N LEU A 136 -2.23 -12.43 -22.59
CA LEU A 136 -0.98 -12.95 -22.03
C LEU A 136 -1.10 -14.42 -21.58
N THR A 137 -2.23 -14.78 -20.95
CA THR A 137 -2.47 -16.17 -20.53
C THR A 137 -2.60 -17.11 -21.73
N MET A 138 -3.28 -16.69 -22.81
CA MET A 138 -3.37 -17.47 -24.05
C MET A 138 -2.01 -17.62 -24.75
N GLN A 139 -1.19 -16.57 -24.77
CA GLN A 139 0.19 -16.64 -25.27
C GLN A 139 1.04 -17.63 -24.46
N LEU A 140 0.95 -17.60 -23.13
CA LEU A 140 1.67 -18.53 -22.26
C LEU A 140 1.24 -19.99 -22.52
N ILE A 141 -0.06 -20.25 -22.63
CA ILE A 141 -0.60 -21.57 -22.98
C ILE A 141 -0.09 -22.05 -24.35
N TRP A 142 -0.03 -21.15 -25.35
CA TRP A 142 0.48 -21.47 -26.68
C TRP A 142 1.97 -21.84 -26.64
N ILE A 143 2.79 -21.08 -25.89
CA ILE A 143 4.21 -21.37 -25.68
C ILE A 143 4.38 -22.73 -25.01
N GLN A 144 3.62 -23.02 -23.97
CA GLN A 144 3.64 -24.32 -23.28
C GLN A 144 3.28 -25.47 -24.23
N LYS A 145 2.19 -25.35 -25.00
CA LYS A 145 1.82 -26.36 -26.01
C LYS A 145 2.87 -26.51 -27.13
N LYS A 146 3.54 -25.43 -27.53
CA LYS A 146 4.61 -25.46 -28.54
C LYS A 146 5.85 -26.17 -28.01
N MET A 147 6.26 -25.89 -26.76
CA MET A 147 7.33 -26.59 -26.06
C MET A 147 7.03 -28.08 -25.91
N LEU A 148 5.82 -28.44 -25.50
CA LEU A 148 5.40 -29.83 -25.34
C LEU A 148 5.47 -30.59 -26.68
N ARG A 149 4.98 -29.98 -27.78
CA ARG A 149 5.09 -30.57 -29.13
C ARG A 149 6.55 -30.73 -29.57
N TYR A 150 7.40 -29.74 -29.33
CA TYR A 150 8.82 -29.83 -29.66
C TYR A 150 9.50 -31.00 -28.91
N LEU A 151 9.24 -31.13 -27.62
CA LEU A 151 9.76 -32.23 -26.80
C LEU A 151 9.26 -33.58 -27.30
N THR A 152 7.96 -33.72 -27.62
CA THR A 152 7.40 -34.96 -28.18
C THR A 152 8.06 -35.32 -29.50
N VAL A 153 8.24 -34.38 -30.43
CA VAL A 153 8.91 -34.63 -31.71
C VAL A 153 10.39 -34.98 -31.53
N LYS A 154 11.07 -34.32 -30.59
CA LYS A 154 12.47 -34.62 -30.28
C LYS A 154 12.61 -36.02 -29.68
N MET A 155 11.69 -36.43 -28.81
CA MET A 155 11.63 -37.77 -28.23
C MET A 155 11.35 -38.83 -29.29
N THR A 156 10.36 -38.64 -30.17
CA THR A 156 10.04 -39.62 -31.23
C THR A 156 11.17 -39.76 -32.24
N LYS A 157 11.81 -38.67 -32.69
CA LYS A 157 13.01 -38.74 -33.55
C LYS A 157 14.17 -39.49 -32.88
N SER A 158 14.35 -39.31 -31.57
CA SER A 158 15.40 -40.00 -30.80
C SER A 158 15.12 -41.50 -30.64
N VAL A 159 13.85 -41.90 -30.56
CA VAL A 159 13.41 -43.31 -30.51
C VAL A 159 13.53 -43.98 -31.88
N THR A 160 13.11 -43.32 -32.96
CA THR A 160 13.22 -43.85 -34.33
C THR A 160 14.68 -44.04 -34.77
N LYS A 161 15.57 -43.09 -34.43
CA LYS A 161 17.02 -43.22 -34.68
C LYS A 161 17.63 -44.44 -33.94
N ARG A 162 17.22 -44.68 -32.68
CA ARG A 162 17.66 -45.85 -31.90
C ARG A 162 17.14 -47.18 -32.45
N ARG A 163 15.92 -47.23 -32.99
CA ARG A 163 15.39 -48.45 -33.64
C ARG A 163 16.07 -48.75 -34.97
N SER A 164 16.36 -47.72 -35.77
CA SER A 164 17.05 -47.91 -37.05
C SER A 164 18.49 -48.42 -36.89
N MET A 165 19.24 -47.97 -35.86
CA MET A 165 20.59 -48.51 -35.57
C MET A 165 20.59 -49.96 -35.05
N LYS A 166 19.46 -50.49 -34.57
CA LYS A 166 19.33 -51.87 -34.08
C LYS A 166 18.97 -52.89 -35.18
N MET A 167 18.63 -52.45 -36.39
CA MET A 167 18.17 -53.30 -37.50
C MET A 167 19.24 -53.54 -38.57
N ILE A 168 20.45 -52.98 -38.41
CA ILE A 168 21.56 -53.02 -39.39
C ILE A 168 22.80 -53.68 -38.76
N GLY A 169 22.62 -54.48 -37.71
CA GLY A 169 23.68 -55.23 -37.02
C GLY A 169 23.31 -56.70 -36.89
#